data_AF-A0A093CBW1-F1
#
_entry.id   AF-A0A093CBW1-F1
#
_cell.length_a   1.000
_cell.length_b   1.000
_cell.length_c   1.000
_cell.angle_alpha   90.00
_cell.angle_beta   90.00
_cell.angle_gamma   90.00
#
_symmetry.space_group_name_H-M   'P 1'
#
loop_
_entity.id
_entity.type
_entity.pdbx_description
1 polymer ?
#
loop_
_entity_poly.entity_id
_entity_poly.type
_entity_poly.pdbx_seq_one_letter_code
_entity_poly.pdbx_strand_id
1 'polypeptide(L)'
;QVRNMATLKDITRRLKSIKNIQKITKSMKMVSAAKYARAERELKPARVYGTGALALYEKAEIKAPEDKKKHLLIGVSSDRGLCGAIHTSVAKTLKNEIANLSNAGKEVMVVGVGDKIRGLLQRTRGNGLKLHQGKFSFGDASIIASELLNSGYEFDEGSVIYNRFRSVISYKTDEKPIFSLETVAGS
;
A
#
# COMPACT_ATOMS: atom_id res chain seq x y z
N GLN A 1 -3.59 -52.08 -16.13
CA GLN A 1 -3.71 -50.69 -15.64
C GLN A 1 -2.71 -50.52 -14.49
N VAL A 2 -1.53 -49.96 -14.75
CA VAL A 2 -0.47 -49.85 -13.71
C VAL A 2 -0.91 -48.76 -12.73
N ARG A 3 -1.24 -49.17 -11.50
CA ARG A 3 -1.57 -48.26 -10.40
C ARG A 3 -0.39 -47.30 -10.21
N ASN A 4 -0.72 -46.02 -10.20
CA ASN A 4 0.16 -44.88 -9.94
C ASN A 4 0.64 -44.90 -8.47
N MET A 5 1.42 -45.91 -8.07
CA MET A 5 2.04 -45.98 -6.74
C MET A 5 3.19 -44.99 -6.70
N ALA A 6 3.12 -44.02 -5.77
CA ALA A 6 4.24 -43.16 -5.47
C ALA A 6 5.46 -44.02 -5.15
N THR A 7 6.50 -43.94 -5.98
CA THR A 7 7.69 -44.75 -5.78
C THR A 7 8.45 -44.21 -4.56
N LEU A 8 9.23 -45.08 -3.90
CA LEU A 8 10.09 -44.68 -2.79
C LEU A 8 11.07 -43.55 -3.22
N LYS A 9 11.43 -43.52 -4.51
CA LYS A 9 12.22 -42.46 -5.15
C LYS A 9 11.47 -41.13 -5.20
N ASP A 10 10.18 -41.12 -5.54
CA ASP A 10 9.37 -39.89 -5.58
C ASP A 10 9.15 -39.29 -4.20
N ILE A 11 8.89 -40.15 -3.19
CA ILE A 11 8.78 -39.74 -1.79
C ILE A 11 10.11 -39.12 -1.31
N THR A 12 11.24 -39.78 -1.62
CA THR A 12 12.57 -39.28 -1.27
C THR A 12 12.87 -37.93 -1.93
N ARG A 13 12.50 -37.75 -3.20
CA ARG A 13 12.65 -36.48 -3.93
C ARG A 13 11.83 -35.37 -3.29
N ARG A 14 10.56 -35.63 -2.95
CA ARG A 14 9.69 -34.67 -2.26
C ARG A 14 10.24 -34.28 -0.90
N LEU A 15 10.73 -35.25 -0.12
CA LEU A 15 11.35 -34.99 1.19
C LEU A 15 12.57 -34.08 1.07
N LYS A 16 13.45 -34.32 0.08
CA LYS A 16 14.61 -33.48 -0.18
C LYS A 16 14.20 -32.04 -0.56
N SER A 17 13.18 -31.88 -1.40
CA SER A 17 12.64 -30.58 -1.77
C SER A 17 12.08 -29.82 -0.55
N ILE A 18 11.28 -30.47 0.28
CA ILE A 18 10.71 -29.85 1.50
C ILE A 18 11.82 -29.44 2.47
N LYS A 19 12.83 -30.28 2.69
CA LYS A 19 13.99 -29.94 3.53
C LYS A 19 14.76 -28.72 3.00
N ASN A 20 14.89 -28.58 1.68
CA ASN A 20 15.51 -27.40 1.07
C ASN A 20 14.66 -26.14 1.26
N ILE A 21 13.35 -26.22 1.00
CA ILE A 21 12.41 -25.12 1.24
C ILE A 21 12.46 -24.68 2.72
N GLN A 22 12.49 -25.62 3.66
CA GLN A 22 12.60 -25.34 5.10
C GLN A 22 13.88 -24.58 5.46
N LYS A 23 15.03 -24.93 4.86
CA LYS A 23 16.29 -24.20 5.08
C LYS A 23 16.21 -22.78 4.53
N ILE A 24 15.68 -22.62 3.31
CA ILE A 24 15.54 -21.31 2.65
C ILE A 24 14.62 -20.40 3.47
N THR A 25 13.45 -20.90 3.90
CA THR A 25 12.50 -20.10 4.69
C THR A 25 13.05 -19.75 6.07
N LYS A 26 13.84 -20.64 6.70
CA LYS A 26 14.54 -20.33 7.97
C LYS A 26 15.55 -19.19 7.80
N SER A 27 16.35 -19.23 6.74
CA SER A 27 17.28 -18.13 6.42
C SER A 27 16.54 -16.83 6.09
N MET A 28 15.48 -16.91 5.28
CA MET A 28 14.63 -15.75 4.96
C MET A 28 14.00 -15.15 6.21
N LYS A 29 13.55 -15.96 7.18
CA LYS A 29 13.03 -15.47 8.47
C LYS A 29 14.06 -14.61 9.19
N MET A 30 15.32 -15.03 9.25
CA MET A 30 16.38 -14.25 9.91
C MET A 30 16.68 -12.95 9.17
N VAL A 31 16.75 -12.99 7.84
CA VAL A 31 16.94 -11.78 7.01
C VAL A 31 15.78 -10.80 7.18
N SER A 32 14.54 -11.30 7.18
CA SER A 32 13.34 -10.48 7.38
C SER A 32 13.27 -9.91 8.79
N ALA A 33 13.70 -10.66 9.82
CA ALA A 33 13.79 -10.15 11.20
C ALA A 33 14.77 -8.97 11.31
N ALA A 34 15.94 -9.08 10.67
CA ALA A 34 16.91 -7.98 10.63
C ALA A 34 16.36 -6.74 9.90
N LYS A 35 15.65 -6.93 8.78
CA LYS A 35 14.99 -5.83 8.05
C LYS A 35 13.87 -5.18 8.87
N TYR A 36 13.07 -5.98 9.56
CA TYR A 36 12.04 -5.49 10.48
C TYR A 36 12.65 -4.62 11.58
N ALA A 37 13.70 -5.10 12.26
CA ALA A 37 14.36 -4.36 13.33
C ALA A 37 14.99 -3.04 12.85
N ARG A 38 15.40 -2.97 11.58
CA ARG A 38 15.84 -1.72 10.95
C ARG A 38 14.66 -0.77 10.70
N ALA A 39 13.60 -1.27 10.05
CA ALA A 39 12.43 -0.47 9.72
C ALA A 39 11.71 0.06 10.98
N GLU A 40 11.65 -0.72 12.06
CA GLU A 40 11.07 -0.27 13.33
C GLU A 40 11.87 0.89 13.95
N ARG A 41 13.21 0.85 13.86
CA ARG A 41 14.07 1.95 14.33
C ARG A 41 13.88 3.21 13.50
N GLU A 42 13.73 3.07 12.18
CA GLU A 42 13.50 4.19 11.26
C GLU A 42 12.07 4.77 11.42
N LEU A 43 11.07 3.94 11.76
CA LEU A 43 9.68 4.38 11.92
C LEU A 43 9.46 5.23 13.18
N LYS A 44 10.16 4.94 14.28
CA LYS A 44 10.00 5.67 15.56
C LYS A 44 10.13 7.20 15.42
N PRO A 45 11.22 7.75 14.85
CA PRO A 45 11.32 9.20 14.64
C PRO A 45 10.34 9.71 13.58
N ALA A 46 10.09 8.95 12.51
CA ALA A 46 9.16 9.35 11.45
C ALA A 46 7.71 9.51 11.95
N ARG A 47 7.29 8.77 12.99
CA ARG A 47 5.95 8.91 13.58
C ARG A 47 5.68 10.32 14.09
N VAL A 48 6.69 10.98 14.67
CA VAL A 48 6.55 12.33 15.25
C VAL A 48 6.24 13.36 14.15
N TYR A 49 6.89 13.23 12.99
CA TYR A 49 6.60 14.06 11.81
C TYR A 49 5.14 13.90 11.36
N GLY A 50 4.66 12.65 11.26
CA GLY A 50 3.28 12.37 10.86
C GLY A 50 2.24 12.90 11.85
N THR A 51 2.51 12.83 13.16
CA THR A 51 1.60 13.39 14.18
C THR A 51 1.55 14.91 14.16
N GLY A 52 2.68 15.58 13.90
CA GLY A 52 2.73 17.03 13.78
C GLY A 52 1.92 17.54 12.59
N ALA A 53 2.03 16.88 11.44
CA ALA A 53 1.23 17.21 10.26
C ALA A 53 -0.27 17.02 10.52
N LEU A 54 -0.66 15.95 11.23
CA LEU A 54 -2.08 15.70 11.55
C LEU A 54 -2.66 16.76 12.49
N ALA A 55 -1.89 17.18 13.50
CA ALA A 55 -2.33 18.20 14.46
C ALA A 55 -2.62 19.54 13.78
N LEU A 56 -1.95 19.86 12.66
CA LEU A 56 -2.26 21.04 11.86
C LEU A 56 -3.66 20.93 11.24
N TYR A 57 -3.96 19.81 10.57
CA TYR A 57 -5.27 19.58 9.95
C TYR A 57 -6.40 19.57 10.97
N GLU A 58 -6.18 18.93 12.13
CA GLU A 58 -7.18 18.88 13.20
C GLU A 58 -7.48 20.27 13.78
N LYS A 59 -6.46 21.10 14.00
CA LYS A 59 -6.64 22.47 14.53
C LYS A 59 -7.22 23.45 13.52
N ALA A 60 -6.87 23.29 12.25
CA ALA A 60 -7.39 24.14 11.19
C ALA A 60 -8.83 23.76 10.77
N GLU A 61 -9.40 22.70 11.34
CA GLU A 61 -10.74 22.19 11.02
C GLU A 61 -11.02 22.06 9.52
N ILE A 62 -9.97 21.77 8.73
CA ILE A 62 -10.06 21.70 7.27
C ILE A 62 -11.04 20.59 6.92
N LYS A 63 -12.20 20.99 6.43
CA LYS A 63 -13.25 20.08 5.95
C LYS A 63 -13.21 20.05 4.44
N ALA A 64 -13.57 18.88 3.92
CA ALA A 64 -13.91 18.76 2.53
C ALA A 64 -15.10 19.68 2.19
N PRO A 65 -15.01 20.57 1.19
CA PRO A 65 -16.21 21.16 0.59
C PRO A 65 -17.21 20.06 0.20
N GLU A 66 -18.51 20.33 0.30
CA GLU A 66 -19.56 19.33 0.04
C GLU A 66 -19.66 18.97 -1.46
N ASP A 67 -19.25 19.87 -2.35
CA ASP A 67 -19.52 19.81 -3.80
C ASP A 67 -18.34 19.25 -4.63
N LYS A 68 -17.70 18.19 -4.12
CA LYS A 68 -16.47 17.63 -4.71
C LYS A 68 -16.73 16.66 -5.84
N LYS A 69 -16.13 16.95 -6.99
CA LYS A 69 -16.30 16.16 -8.21
C LYS A 69 -15.11 15.23 -8.45
N LYS A 70 -13.90 15.58 -7.98
CA LYS A 70 -12.67 14.85 -8.27
C LYS A 70 -11.96 14.38 -7.01
N HIS A 71 -11.69 13.07 -6.97
CA HIS A 71 -11.06 12.39 -5.84
C HIS A 71 -9.74 11.70 -6.24
N LEU A 72 -8.76 11.77 -5.36
CA LEU A 72 -7.47 11.10 -5.48
C LEU A 72 -7.31 9.97 -4.46
N LEU A 73 -7.19 8.72 -4.89
CA LEU A 73 -6.91 7.60 -4.00
C LEU A 73 -5.48 7.10 -4.15
N ILE A 74 -4.70 7.15 -3.07
CA ILE A 74 -3.32 6.66 -3.03
C ILE A 74 -3.27 5.35 -2.25
N GLY A 75 -2.89 4.25 -2.90
CA GLY A 75 -2.72 2.95 -2.25
C GLY A 75 -1.25 2.60 -2.07
N VAL A 76 -0.82 2.37 -0.82
CA VAL A 76 0.58 2.04 -0.51
C VAL A 76 0.76 0.52 -0.35
N SER A 77 1.66 -0.06 -1.15
CA SER A 77 2.03 -1.47 -1.15
C SER A 77 3.55 -1.66 -1.21
N SER A 78 4.01 -2.89 -1.44
CA SER A 78 5.44 -3.19 -1.66
C SER A 78 5.65 -3.89 -2.99
N ASP A 79 6.89 -3.99 -3.45
CA ASP A 79 7.24 -4.72 -4.68
C ASP A 79 7.38 -6.24 -4.47
N ARG A 80 7.53 -6.68 -3.21
CA ARG A 80 7.81 -8.08 -2.85
C ARG A 80 6.54 -8.85 -2.45
N GLY A 81 6.54 -10.15 -2.71
CA GLY A 81 5.49 -11.08 -2.28
C GLY A 81 5.78 -11.76 -0.93
N LEU A 82 5.08 -12.86 -0.66
CA LEU A 82 5.21 -13.70 0.55
C LEU A 82 4.95 -12.96 1.88
N CYS A 83 4.06 -11.96 1.84
CA CYS A 83 3.75 -11.08 2.97
C CYS A 83 2.32 -11.26 3.53
N GLY A 84 1.70 -12.42 3.27
CA GLY A 84 0.31 -12.68 3.69
C GLY A 84 -0.68 -11.73 3.03
N ALA A 85 -1.63 -11.20 3.82
CA ALA A 85 -2.75 -10.39 3.34
C ALA A 85 -2.48 -8.88 3.24
N ILE A 86 -1.22 -8.43 3.40
CA ILE A 86 -0.85 -7.00 3.39
C ILE A 86 -1.31 -6.30 2.11
N HIS A 87 -0.99 -6.84 0.92
CA HIS A 87 -1.34 -6.19 -0.35
C HIS A 87 -2.84 -6.29 -0.65
N THR A 88 -3.43 -7.45 -0.39
CA THR A 88 -4.85 -7.71 -0.65
C THR A 88 -5.75 -6.83 0.22
N SER A 89 -5.37 -6.57 1.47
CA SER A 89 -6.14 -5.70 2.36
C SER A 89 -6.25 -4.27 1.82
N VAL A 90 -5.13 -3.66 1.42
CA VAL A 90 -5.10 -2.32 0.79
C VAL A 90 -5.88 -2.32 -0.53
N ALA A 91 -5.63 -3.30 -1.40
CA ALA A 91 -6.33 -3.36 -2.69
C ALA A 91 -7.84 -3.56 -2.54
N LYS A 92 -8.30 -4.30 -1.51
CA LYS A 92 -9.73 -4.49 -1.24
C LYS A 92 -10.37 -3.18 -0.76
N THR A 93 -9.77 -2.50 0.20
CA THR A 93 -10.26 -1.19 0.68
C THR A 93 -10.32 -0.19 -0.47
N LEU A 94 -9.26 -0.14 -1.29
CA LEU A 94 -9.19 0.78 -2.41
C LEU A 94 -10.25 0.47 -3.49
N LYS A 95 -10.53 -0.80 -3.78
CA LYS A 95 -11.63 -1.19 -4.69
C LYS A 95 -13.00 -0.79 -4.15
N ASN A 96 -13.24 -0.96 -2.86
CA ASN A 96 -14.49 -0.57 -2.23
C ASN A 96 -14.69 0.95 -2.33
N GLU A 97 -13.64 1.72 -2.03
CA GLU A 97 -13.72 3.19 -2.06
C GLU A 97 -13.91 3.72 -3.48
N ILE A 98 -13.23 3.14 -4.46
CA ILE A 98 -13.49 3.42 -5.88
C ILE A 98 -14.95 3.18 -6.23
N ALA A 99 -15.52 2.04 -5.83
CA ALA A 99 -16.90 1.70 -6.14
C ALA A 99 -17.88 2.68 -5.50
N ASN A 100 -17.66 3.03 -4.23
CA ASN A 100 -18.48 4.01 -3.50
C ASN A 100 -18.48 5.37 -4.21
N LEU A 101 -17.29 5.90 -4.50
CA LEU A 101 -17.14 7.21 -5.16
C LEU A 101 -17.69 7.20 -6.59
N SER A 102 -17.47 6.11 -7.34
CA SER A 102 -17.97 6.00 -8.71
C SER A 102 -19.51 5.90 -8.74
N ASN A 103 -20.12 5.19 -7.78
CA ASN A 103 -21.57 5.12 -7.63
C ASN A 103 -22.18 6.47 -7.23
N ALA A 104 -21.42 7.31 -6.51
CA ALA A 104 -21.79 8.70 -6.22
C ALA A 104 -21.55 9.66 -7.39
N GLY A 105 -21.15 9.17 -8.57
CA GLY A 105 -20.92 10.00 -9.76
C GLY A 105 -19.63 10.82 -9.72
N LYS A 106 -18.70 10.51 -8.82
CA LYS A 106 -17.44 11.25 -8.64
C LYS A 106 -16.35 10.67 -9.54
N GLU A 107 -15.52 11.55 -10.09
CA GLU A 107 -14.32 11.17 -10.84
C GLU A 107 -13.21 10.77 -9.87
N VAL A 108 -12.55 9.64 -10.13
CA VAL A 108 -11.55 9.08 -9.20
C VAL A 108 -10.26 8.74 -9.94
N MET A 109 -9.18 9.44 -9.61
CA MET A 109 -7.81 9.07 -9.97
C MET A 109 -7.21 8.16 -8.91
N VAL A 110 -6.45 7.15 -9.34
CA VAL A 110 -5.83 6.17 -8.43
C VAL A 110 -4.32 6.19 -8.62
N VAL A 111 -3.56 6.33 -7.54
CA VAL A 111 -2.11 6.24 -7.54
C VAL A 111 -1.69 5.05 -6.70
N GLY A 112 -0.93 4.14 -7.30
CA GLY A 112 -0.36 2.98 -6.64
C GLY A 112 1.10 3.21 -6.28
N VAL A 113 1.45 3.04 -5.02
CA VAL A 113 2.86 2.96 -4.62
C VAL A 113 3.24 1.49 -4.43
N GLY A 114 4.26 1.05 -5.15
CA GLY A 114 4.72 -0.33 -5.19
C GLY A 114 4.08 -1.19 -6.29
N ASP A 115 4.82 -2.17 -6.78
CA ASP A 115 4.43 -3.00 -7.93
C ASP A 115 3.25 -3.94 -7.64
N LYS A 116 3.06 -4.40 -6.39
CA LYS A 116 2.02 -5.39 -6.09
C LYS A 116 0.60 -4.84 -6.22
N ILE A 117 0.41 -3.54 -6.01
CA ILE A 117 -0.90 -2.92 -6.19
C ILE A 117 -1.29 -2.86 -7.67
N ARG A 118 -0.32 -2.70 -8.58
CA ARG A 118 -0.53 -2.77 -10.03
C ARG A 118 -1.21 -4.07 -10.41
N GLY A 119 -0.60 -5.21 -10.09
CA GLY A 119 -1.14 -6.51 -10.48
C GLY A 119 -2.56 -6.76 -9.96
N LEU A 120 -2.90 -6.23 -8.78
CA LEU A 120 -4.21 -6.41 -8.15
C LEU A 120 -5.32 -5.50 -8.72
N LEU A 121 -4.93 -4.35 -9.29
CA LEU A 121 -5.85 -3.34 -9.82
C LEU A 121 -5.89 -3.27 -11.35
N GLN A 122 -4.86 -3.76 -12.04
CA GLN A 122 -4.71 -3.62 -13.50
C GLN A 122 -5.89 -4.20 -14.28
N ARG A 123 -6.45 -5.33 -13.84
CA ARG A 123 -7.62 -5.96 -14.49
C ARG A 123 -8.89 -5.13 -14.38
N THR A 124 -9.01 -4.30 -13.34
CA THR A 124 -10.23 -3.54 -13.03
C THR A 124 -10.11 -2.06 -13.40
N ARG A 125 -8.89 -1.50 -13.37
CA ARG A 125 -8.61 -0.04 -13.50
C ARG A 125 -7.30 0.25 -14.24
N GLY A 126 -6.99 -0.53 -15.28
CA GLY A 126 -5.68 -0.50 -15.98
C GLY A 126 -5.22 0.85 -16.53
N ASN A 127 -6.13 1.77 -16.88
CA ASN A 127 -5.78 3.06 -17.51
C ASN A 127 -5.55 4.23 -16.54
N GLY A 128 -5.89 4.09 -15.26
CA GLY A 128 -5.88 5.20 -14.30
C GLY A 128 -4.83 5.10 -13.19
N LEU A 129 -3.91 4.12 -13.27
CA LEU A 129 -2.99 3.80 -12.18
C LEU A 129 -1.58 4.37 -12.46
N LYS A 130 -1.21 5.43 -11.75
CA LYS A 130 0.20 5.86 -11.69
C LYS A 130 0.97 5.00 -10.70
N LEU A 131 2.22 4.67 -11.03
CA LEU A 131 3.02 3.71 -10.26
C LEU A 131 4.39 4.25 -9.93
N HIS A 132 4.74 4.17 -8.65
CA HIS A 132 6.10 4.45 -8.19
C HIS A 132 6.72 3.20 -7.55
N GLN A 133 7.95 2.89 -7.95
CA GLN A 133 8.79 1.86 -7.32
C GLN A 133 10.00 2.55 -6.71
N GLY A 134 10.29 2.25 -5.45
CA GLY A 134 11.35 2.97 -4.74
C GLY A 134 11.55 2.48 -3.33
N LYS A 135 12.56 3.02 -2.66
CA LYS A 135 12.71 2.83 -1.22
C LYS A 135 11.65 3.68 -0.51
N PHE A 136 11.47 3.44 0.79
CA PHE A 136 10.64 4.30 1.61
C PHE A 136 11.53 5.37 2.23
N SER A 137 11.92 6.37 1.44
CA SER A 137 12.66 7.54 1.92
C SER A 137 11.85 8.82 1.72
N PHE A 138 12.26 9.90 2.41
CA PHE A 138 11.64 11.20 2.21
C PHE A 138 11.80 11.68 0.75
N GLY A 139 12.96 11.44 0.12
CA GLY A 139 13.19 11.80 -1.28
C GLY A 139 12.25 11.07 -2.24
N ASP A 140 12.00 9.78 -2.02
CA ASP A 140 11.04 9.01 -2.83
C ASP A 140 9.61 9.57 -2.66
N ALA A 141 9.22 9.93 -1.43
CA ALA A 141 7.93 10.57 -1.17
C ALA A 141 7.82 11.94 -1.85
N SER A 142 8.89 12.74 -1.87
CA SER A 142 8.93 14.02 -2.59
C SER A 142 8.76 13.84 -4.10
N ILE A 143 9.40 12.83 -4.69
CA ILE A 143 9.24 12.53 -6.13
C ILE A 143 7.78 12.19 -6.46
N ILE A 144 7.14 11.34 -5.65
CA ILE A 144 5.71 10.99 -5.84
C ILE A 144 4.83 12.23 -5.72
N ALA A 145 5.07 13.07 -4.72
CA ALA A 145 4.31 14.31 -4.52
C ALA A 145 4.51 15.28 -5.69
N SER A 146 5.74 15.47 -6.17
CA SER A 146 6.02 16.33 -7.32
C SER A 146 5.41 15.80 -8.61
N GLU A 147 5.46 14.50 -8.86
CA GLU A 147 4.83 13.88 -10.04
C GLU A 147 3.30 14.03 -10.00
N LEU A 148 2.71 13.95 -8.81
CA LEU A 148 1.28 14.17 -8.61
C LEU A 148 0.91 15.64 -8.86
N LEU A 149 1.66 16.60 -8.33
CA LEU A 149 1.43 18.03 -8.56
C LEU A 149 1.61 18.39 -10.05
N ASN A 150 2.61 17.81 -10.72
CA ASN A 150 2.89 18.04 -12.14
C ASN A 150 1.97 17.24 -13.07
N SER A 151 1.05 16.44 -12.54
CA SER A 151 0.17 15.61 -13.35
C SER A 151 -0.91 16.39 -14.11
N GLY A 152 -1.17 17.64 -13.72
CA GLY A 152 -2.30 18.43 -14.19
C GLY A 152 -3.66 17.92 -13.69
N TYR A 153 -3.68 16.90 -12.82
CA TYR A 153 -4.92 16.42 -12.20
C TYR A 153 -5.24 17.26 -10.97
N GLU A 154 -6.24 18.12 -11.11
CA GLU A 154 -6.85 18.81 -9.99
C GLU A 154 -7.77 17.85 -9.23
N PHE A 155 -7.60 17.80 -7.92
CA PHE A 155 -8.45 17.03 -7.02
C PHE A 155 -8.87 17.91 -5.86
N ASP A 156 -10.06 17.69 -5.32
CA ASP A 156 -10.58 18.45 -4.19
C ASP A 156 -10.33 17.70 -2.87
N GLU A 157 -10.30 16.37 -2.95
CA GLU A 157 -10.01 15.46 -1.84
C GLU A 157 -9.17 14.31 -2.32
N GLY A 158 -8.34 13.81 -1.43
CA GLY A 158 -7.75 12.51 -1.60
C GLY A 158 -7.68 11.74 -0.31
N SER A 159 -7.31 10.48 -0.44
CA SER A 159 -7.10 9.58 0.68
C SER A 159 -5.89 8.71 0.43
N VAL A 160 -5.08 8.52 1.48
CA VAL A 160 -3.99 7.53 1.48
C VAL A 160 -4.45 6.31 2.25
N ILE A 161 -4.48 5.18 1.57
CA ILE A 161 -4.81 3.87 2.12
C ILE A 161 -3.51 3.10 2.34
N TYR A 162 -3.23 2.74 3.58
CA TYR A 162 -2.01 2.04 3.97
C TYR A 162 -2.23 1.12 5.17
N ASN A 163 -1.28 0.23 5.42
CA ASN A 163 -1.31 -0.62 6.61
C ASN A 163 -0.57 0.06 7.77
N ARG A 164 -1.32 0.46 8.80
CA ARG A 164 -0.78 0.94 10.08
C ARG A 164 -0.25 -0.24 10.89
N PHE A 165 1.05 -0.20 11.15
CA PHE A 165 1.72 -1.17 12.04
C PHE A 165 1.23 -1.03 13.48
N ARG A 166 0.76 -2.13 14.08
CA ARG A 166 0.37 -2.20 15.51
C ARG A 166 1.35 -3.05 16.30
N SER A 167 1.59 -4.28 15.86
CA SER A 167 2.53 -5.22 16.47
C SER A 167 3.10 -6.16 15.42
N VAL A 168 4.05 -7.01 15.79
CA VAL A 168 4.66 -8.00 14.88
C VAL A 168 3.61 -8.94 14.26
N ILE A 169 2.49 -9.15 14.94
CA ILE A 169 1.42 -10.09 14.52
C ILE A 169 0.23 -9.33 13.91
N SER A 170 0.05 -8.05 14.25
CA SER A 170 -1.14 -7.28 13.90
C SER A 170 -0.81 -5.98 13.17
N TYR A 171 -1.56 -5.74 12.10
CA TYR A 171 -1.63 -4.47 11.38
C TYR A 171 -3.10 -4.14 11.11
N LYS A 172 -3.39 -2.86 10.89
CA LYS A 172 -4.72 -2.40 10.49
C LYS A 172 -4.60 -1.59 9.21
N THR A 173 -5.41 -1.91 8.22
CA THR A 173 -5.57 -1.04 7.04
C THR A 173 -6.35 0.19 7.49
N ASP A 174 -5.70 1.35 7.43
CA ASP A 174 -6.26 2.64 7.79
C ASP A 174 -6.22 3.55 6.56
N GLU A 175 -7.09 4.55 6.58
CA GLU A 175 -7.20 5.59 5.57
C GLU A 175 -6.90 6.94 6.22
N LYS A 176 -6.23 7.83 5.48
CA LYS A 176 -5.97 9.20 5.92
C LYS A 176 -6.35 10.20 4.82
N PRO A 177 -7.14 11.24 5.15
CA PRO A 177 -7.51 12.25 4.17
C PRO A 177 -6.30 13.11 3.79
N ILE A 178 -6.31 13.58 2.55
CA ILE A 178 -5.43 14.58 1.97
C ILE A 178 -6.34 15.62 1.33
N PHE A 179 -5.99 16.89 1.51
CA PHE A 179 -6.68 18.01 0.88
C PHE A 179 -5.76 18.69 -0.13
N SER A 180 -6.33 19.24 -1.20
CA SER A 180 -5.57 20.04 -2.15
C SER A 180 -5.15 21.38 -1.53
N LEU A 181 -4.10 22.00 -2.10
CA LEU A 181 -3.64 23.31 -1.63
C LEU A 181 -4.76 24.35 -1.64
N GLU A 182 -5.63 24.34 -2.65
CA GLU A 182 -6.75 25.28 -2.76
C GLU A 182 -7.77 25.07 -1.62
N THR A 183 -8.07 23.81 -1.29
CA THR A 183 -8.97 23.47 -0.18
C THR A 183 -8.38 23.91 1.17
N VAL A 184 -7.06 23.73 1.34
CA VAL A 184 -6.35 24.14 2.56
C VAL A 184 -6.26 25.66 2.67
N ALA A 185 -6.05 26.38 1.56
CA ALA A 185 -5.94 27.83 1.54
C ALA A 185 -7.29 28.55 1.64
N GLY A 186 -8.39 27.89 1.25
CA GLY A 186 -9.75 28.41 1.36
C GLY A 186 -10.46 28.10 2.69
N SER A 187 -9.80 27.35 3.59
CA SER A 187 -10.27 27.08 4.97
C SER A 187 -9.67 28.09 5.94
#